data_AF-A0A969EEK1-F1
#
_entry.id   AF-A0A969EEK1-F1
#
_cell.length_a   1.000
_cell.length_b   1.000
_cell.length_c   1.000
_cell.angle_alpha   90.00
_cell.angle_beta   90.00
_cell.angle_gamma   90.00
#
_symmetry.space_group_name_H-M   'P 1'
#
loop_
_entity.id
_entity.type
_entity.pdbx_description
1 polymer ?
#
loop_
_entity_poly.entity_id
_entity_poly.type
_entity_poly.pdbx_seq_one_letter_code
_entity_poly.pdbx_strand_id
1 'polypeptide(L)'
;MTSPILQTTIAGSLPKPPWLATPHKLWAPWLLEGEALEQGKRDAVRLVLREQETAGIDIVSDGEQTRRHFVTGYLEHLAGVDFRNTVKVRIRNRYDADVPQ
;
A
#
# COMPACT_ATOMS: atom_id res chain seq x y z
N MET A 1 -19.35 -25.11 3.96
CA MET A 1 -18.52 -25.47 2.79
C MET A 1 -17.21 -26.02 3.32
N THR A 2 -16.74 -27.14 2.78
CA THR A 2 -15.43 -27.72 3.14
C THR A 2 -14.33 -26.96 2.44
N SER A 3 -13.32 -26.48 3.17
CA SER A 3 -12.16 -25.82 2.57
C SER A 3 -11.41 -26.78 1.64
N PRO A 4 -10.88 -26.29 0.49
CA PRO A 4 -10.09 -27.12 -0.41
C PRO A 4 -8.81 -27.61 0.27
N ILE A 5 -8.29 -28.75 -0.18
CA ILE A 5 -7.04 -29.35 0.34
C ILE A 5 -5.85 -28.41 0.15
N LEU A 6 -5.84 -27.63 -0.94
CA LEU A 6 -4.85 -26.60 -1.21
C LEU A 6 -5.56 -25.24 -1.25
N GLN A 7 -5.25 -24.38 -0.28
CA GLN A 7 -5.77 -23.01 -0.24
C GLN A 7 -4.85 -22.05 -0.98
N THR A 8 -5.44 -21.08 -1.65
CA THR A 8 -4.79 -20.05 -2.45
C THR A 8 -4.80 -18.69 -1.73
N THR A 9 -3.75 -17.91 -1.91
CA THR A 9 -3.64 -16.54 -1.39
C THR A 9 -2.65 -15.73 -2.23
N ILE A 10 -2.67 -14.41 -2.04
CA ILE A 10 -1.76 -13.47 -2.71
C ILE A 10 -0.77 -12.92 -1.69
N ALA A 11 0.51 -12.92 -2.05
CA ALA A 11 1.55 -12.33 -1.23
C ALA A 11 1.61 -10.80 -1.41
N GLY A 12 1.03 -10.07 -0.46
CA GLY A 12 1.24 -8.62 -0.29
C GLY A 12 0.44 -7.73 -1.25
N SER A 13 1.13 -6.80 -1.90
CA SER A 13 0.51 -5.67 -2.59
C SER A 13 -0.12 -6.03 -3.93
N LEU A 14 -1.28 -5.43 -4.20
CA LEU A 14 -1.92 -5.39 -5.52
C LEU A 14 -1.75 -4.00 -6.15
N PRO A 15 -1.86 -3.87 -7.49
CA PRO A 15 -1.75 -2.58 -8.17
C PRO A 15 -2.76 -1.58 -7.61
N LYS A 16 -2.28 -0.38 -7.24
CA LYS A 16 -3.17 0.71 -6.82
C LYS A 16 -3.89 1.28 -8.04
N PRO A 17 -5.19 1.59 -7.94
CA PRO A 17 -5.88 2.28 -9.00
C PRO A 17 -5.22 3.63 -9.34
N PRO A 18 -5.16 4.01 -10.62
CA PRO A 18 -4.45 5.22 -11.07
C PRO A 18 -5.07 6.52 -10.53
N TRP A 19 -6.31 6.48 -10.05
CA TRP A 19 -6.97 7.60 -9.38
C TRP A 19 -6.55 7.77 -7.91
N LEU A 20 -5.94 6.74 -7.29
CA LEU A 20 -5.46 6.81 -5.90
C LEU A 20 -3.98 7.21 -5.85
N ALA A 21 -3.15 6.65 -6.73
CA ALA A 21 -1.72 6.87 -6.76
C ALA A 21 -1.15 6.65 -8.17
N THR A 22 -0.10 7.38 -8.55
CA THR A 22 0.56 7.22 -9.86
C THR A 22 1.15 5.81 -10.02
N PRO A 23 0.79 5.06 -11.08
CA PRO A 23 1.39 3.75 -11.36
C PRO A 23 2.90 3.80 -11.60
N HIS A 24 3.56 2.65 -11.46
CA HIS A 24 4.99 2.45 -11.76
C HIS A 24 5.96 3.39 -11.01
N LYS A 25 5.56 3.90 -9.85
CA LYS A 25 6.39 4.77 -8.99
C LYS A 25 6.57 4.14 -7.60
N LEU A 26 7.83 3.95 -7.20
CA LEU A 26 8.20 3.28 -5.95
C LEU A 26 7.65 3.97 -4.69
N TRP A 27 7.49 5.29 -4.75
CA TRP A 27 6.87 6.14 -3.73
C TRP A 27 5.88 7.10 -4.39
N ALA A 28 4.80 6.53 -4.92
CA ALA A 28 3.73 7.37 -5.44
C ALA A 28 3.13 8.22 -4.28
N PRO A 29 3.01 9.54 -4.46
CA PRO A 29 2.17 10.34 -3.57
C PRO A 29 0.71 9.92 -3.77
N TRP A 30 -0.11 10.17 -2.75
CA TRP A 30 -1.56 10.11 -2.93
C TRP A 30 -2.00 11.23 -3.87
N LEU A 31 -2.98 10.95 -4.73
CA LEU A 31 -3.60 11.94 -5.60
C LEU A 31 -4.82 12.62 -4.95
N LEU A 32 -5.30 12.07 -3.84
CA LEU A 32 -6.42 12.55 -3.05
C LEU A 32 -5.94 13.02 -1.69
N GLU A 33 -6.73 13.87 -1.04
CA GLU A 33 -6.45 14.42 0.29
C GLU A 33 -7.69 14.37 1.20
N GLY A 34 -7.48 14.52 2.52
CA GLY A 34 -8.55 14.59 3.51
C GLY A 34 -9.52 13.40 3.47
N GLU A 35 -10.81 13.68 3.58
CA GLU A 35 -11.87 12.65 3.55
C GLU A 35 -11.90 11.89 2.22
N ALA A 36 -11.63 12.58 1.09
CA ALA A 36 -11.60 11.95 -0.22
C ALA A 36 -10.50 10.89 -0.31
N LEU A 37 -9.34 11.13 0.31
CA LEU A 37 -8.28 10.14 0.41
C LEU A 37 -8.72 8.91 1.21
N GLU A 38 -9.33 9.13 2.37
CA GLU A 38 -9.79 8.03 3.22
C GLU A 38 -10.88 7.20 2.54
N GLN A 39 -11.78 7.86 1.80
CA GLN A 39 -12.77 7.18 0.99
C GLN A 39 -12.13 6.41 -0.18
N GLY A 40 -11.23 7.06 -0.92
CA GLY A 40 -10.51 6.43 -2.03
C GLY A 40 -9.70 5.20 -1.60
N LYS A 41 -9.03 5.25 -0.45
CA LYS A 41 -8.36 4.08 0.13
C LYS A 41 -9.32 2.92 0.37
N ARG A 42 -10.49 3.19 0.97
CA ARG A 42 -11.53 2.16 1.21
C ARG A 42 -12.08 1.60 -0.10
N ASP A 43 -12.29 2.43 -1.10
CA ASP A 43 -12.82 2.01 -2.40
C ASP A 43 -11.81 1.16 -3.16
N ALA A 44 -10.52 1.47 -3.07
CA ALA A 44 -9.46 0.64 -3.64
C ALA A 44 -9.40 -0.75 -2.97
N VAL A 45 -9.53 -0.82 -1.63
CA VAL A 45 -9.60 -2.10 -0.90
C VAL A 45 -10.81 -2.92 -1.36
N ARG A 46 -11.99 -2.31 -1.51
CA ARG A 46 -13.19 -3.02 -1.99
C ARG A 46 -13.00 -3.59 -3.39
N LEU A 47 -12.35 -2.83 -4.27
CA LEU A 47 -12.08 -3.28 -5.64
C LEU A 47 -11.21 -4.54 -5.64
N VAL A 48 -10.08 -4.51 -4.93
CA VAL A 48 -9.17 -5.67 -4.90
C VAL A 48 -9.76 -6.88 -4.18
N LEU A 49 -10.59 -6.67 -3.15
CA LEU A 49 -11.33 -7.77 -2.52
C LEU A 49 -12.28 -8.41 -3.51
N ARG A 50 -13.05 -7.60 -4.25
CA ARG A 50 -14.00 -8.11 -5.25
C ARG A 50 -13.29 -8.89 -6.36
N GLU A 51 -12.14 -8.43 -6.81
CA GLU A 51 -11.33 -9.14 -7.81
C GLU A 51 -10.83 -10.49 -7.27
N GLN A 52 -10.32 -10.53 -6.05
CA GLN A 52 -9.86 -11.77 -5.40
C GLN A 52 -11.01 -12.78 -5.20
N GLU A 53 -12.16 -12.32 -4.72
CA GLU A 53 -13.37 -13.14 -4.56
C GLU A 53 -13.84 -13.70 -5.91
N THR A 54 -13.85 -12.86 -6.95
CA THR A 54 -14.25 -13.26 -8.31
C THR A 54 -13.27 -14.26 -8.91
N ALA A 55 -11.97 -14.12 -8.59
CA ALA A 55 -10.93 -15.05 -9.00
C ALA A 55 -10.94 -16.37 -8.20
N GLY A 56 -11.75 -16.48 -7.13
CA GLY A 56 -11.82 -17.68 -6.29
C GLY A 56 -10.63 -17.84 -5.34
N ILE A 57 -9.97 -16.74 -4.93
CA ILE A 57 -8.90 -16.77 -3.93
C ILE A 57 -9.48 -17.14 -2.56
N ASP A 58 -8.90 -18.14 -1.89
CA ASP A 58 -9.43 -18.66 -0.63
C ASP A 58 -9.18 -17.74 0.57
N ILE A 59 -7.98 -17.16 0.64
CA ILE A 59 -7.55 -16.25 1.70
C ILE A 59 -7.21 -14.91 1.05
N VAL A 60 -8.16 -13.98 1.13
CA VAL A 60 -8.04 -12.64 0.54
C VAL A 60 -7.25 -11.69 1.43
N SER A 61 -6.70 -10.63 0.83
CA SER A 61 -6.04 -9.53 1.54
C SER A 61 -6.56 -8.16 1.10
N ASP A 62 -6.19 -7.11 1.84
CA ASP A 62 -6.50 -5.72 1.46
C ASP A 62 -5.65 -5.20 0.29
N GLY A 63 -4.77 -6.03 -0.28
CA GLY A 63 -3.87 -5.70 -1.38
C GLY A 63 -2.92 -4.54 -1.06
N GLU A 64 -2.69 -4.22 0.21
CA GLU A 64 -1.89 -3.08 0.67
C GLU A 64 -2.31 -1.72 0.08
N GLN A 65 -3.59 -1.57 -0.26
CA GLN A 65 -4.10 -0.38 -0.96
C GLN A 65 -3.95 0.90 -0.13
N THR A 66 -3.90 0.78 1.19
CA THR A 66 -3.80 1.92 2.13
C THR A 66 -2.36 2.34 2.46
N ARG A 67 -1.36 1.58 2.00
CA ARG A 67 0.07 1.84 2.29
C ARG A 67 0.82 2.33 1.07
N ARG A 68 1.59 3.42 1.23
CA ARG A 68 2.53 3.90 0.19
C ARG A 68 3.81 3.08 0.15
N HIS A 69 4.26 2.61 1.32
CA HIS A 69 5.52 1.90 1.46
C HIS A 69 5.59 1.15 2.78
N PHE A 70 6.31 0.04 2.75
CA PHE A 70 6.40 -0.92 3.85
C PHE A 70 6.98 -0.29 5.14
N VAL A 71 8.00 0.56 5.04
CA VAL A 71 8.69 1.12 6.22
C VAL A 71 8.09 2.47 6.62
N THR A 72 8.08 3.43 5.69
CA THR A 72 7.72 4.81 6.00
C THR A 72 6.25 4.98 6.37
N GLY A 73 5.34 4.20 5.76
CA GLY A 73 3.93 4.25 6.14
C GLY A 73 3.69 3.87 7.62
N TYR A 74 4.54 3.01 8.19
CA TYR A 74 4.48 2.68 9.61
C TYR A 74 5.14 3.77 10.47
N LEU A 75 6.36 4.19 10.08
CA LEU A 75 7.12 5.17 10.85
C LEU A 75 6.41 6.53 10.97
N GLU A 76 5.68 6.97 9.94
CA GLU A 76 4.90 8.24 9.94
C GLU A 76 3.89 8.33 11.10
N HIS A 77 3.48 7.19 11.66
CA HIS A 77 2.51 7.12 12.75
C HIS A 77 3.16 6.83 14.12
N LEU A 78 4.49 6.70 14.17
CA LEU A 78 5.20 6.37 15.40
C LEU A 78 5.65 7.65 16.12
N ALA A 79 5.18 7.82 17.35
CA ALA A 79 5.62 8.92 18.20
C ALA A 79 7.14 8.84 18.43
N GLY A 80 7.84 9.96 18.22
CA GLY A 80 9.29 10.06 18.39
C GLY A 80 10.12 9.99 17.10
N VAL A 81 9.50 9.76 15.94
CA VAL A 81 10.18 9.88 14.63
C VAL A 81 9.90 11.26 14.02
N ASP A 82 10.95 12.03 13.72
CA ASP A 82 10.80 13.37 13.15
C ASP A 82 10.82 13.34 11.62
N PHE A 83 9.65 13.48 11.00
CA PHE A 83 9.51 13.58 9.56
C PHE A 83 9.65 15.01 9.02
N ARG A 84 9.89 16.01 9.87
CA ARG A 84 10.10 17.40 9.42
C ARG A 84 11.53 17.64 8.96
N ASN A 85 12.50 16.94 9.57
CA ASN A 85 13.92 17.03 9.26
C ASN A 85 14.38 15.71 8.66
N THR A 86 14.40 15.64 7.33
CA THR A 86 14.81 14.44 6.60
C THR A 86 16.17 14.62 5.93
N VAL A 87 16.93 13.53 5.82
CA VAL A 87 18.17 13.47 5.05
C VAL A 87 18.00 12.57 3.82
N LYS A 88 18.64 12.94 2.71
CA LYS A 88 18.62 12.13 1.50
C LYS A 88 19.65 11.01 1.61
N VAL A 89 19.19 9.76 1.53
CA VAL A 89 20.03 8.56 1.60
C VAL A 89 19.87 7.73 0.33
N ARG A 90 21.00 7.23 -0.20
CA ARG A 90 21.01 6.26 -1.30
C ARG A 90 20.69 4.87 -0.78
N ILE A 91 19.53 4.34 -1.13
CA ILE A 91 19.11 3.00 -0.70
C ILE A 91 19.61 1.94 -1.66
N ARG A 92 20.50 1.06 -1.16
CA ARG A 92 21.01 -0.13 -1.86
C ARG A 92 21.52 0.17 -3.28
N ASN A 93 22.11 1.35 -3.49
CA ASN A 93 22.54 1.87 -4.80
C ASN A 93 21.45 1.94 -5.89
N ARG A 94 20.17 1.84 -5.54
CA ARG A 94 19.05 1.77 -6.50
C ARG A 94 18.28 3.09 -6.64
N TYR A 95 17.97 3.74 -5.53
CA TYR A 95 17.20 4.98 -5.53
C TYR A 95 17.56 5.85 -4.33
N ASP A 96 17.22 7.13 -4.42
CA ASP A 96 17.37 8.09 -3.33
C ASP A 96 16.03 8.25 -2.62
N ALA A 97 16.10 8.34 -1.29
CA ALA A 97 14.94 8.50 -0.43
C ALA A 97 15.25 9.55 0.64
N ASP A 98 14.29 10.44 0.89
CA ASP A 98 14.32 11.32 2.06
C ASP A 98 13.79 10.50 3.24
N VAL A 99 14.64 10.32 4.25
CA VAL A 99 14.34 9.53 5.46
C VAL A 99 14.53 10.38 6.71
N PRO A 100 13.77 10.13 7.79
CA PRO A 100 14.01 10.76 9.10
C PRO A 100 15.47 10.56 9.54
N GLN A 101 16.04 11.58 10.17
CA GLN A 101 17.39 11.53 10.75
C GLN A 101 17.46 10.61 11.97
#